data_AF-A0A7G6XWU8-F1
#
_entry.id   AF-A0A7G6XWU8-F1
#
_cell.length_a   1.000
_cell.length_b   1.000
_cell.length_c   1.000
_cell.angle_alpha   90.00
_cell.angle_beta   90.00
_cell.angle_gamma   90.00
#
_symmetry.space_group_name_H-M   'P 1'
#
loop_
_entity.id
_entity.type
_entity.pdbx_description
1 polymer ?
#
loop_
_entity_poly.entity_id
_entity_poly.type
_entity_poly.pdbx_seq_one_letter_code
_entity_poly.pdbx_strand_id
1 'polypeptide(L)'
;MTRAADRLRITRYEWAGGSEAMLRFGDDADRTVVIALPLFEEANRTRAAFVDVARRLAARGIAAALPDLPGTGESELPTAAATLAAWRTAFAAACAQVAGDVYVVACRGGALVDADADAAGRWYLAPQSGDAVRRELLRLRQTGGGEDFGGNHLSAALLDGLAGQEPSITGRLRVVRLDSDPRAADRKLAGPPLWRASEPGGDAGLQAAIADDVATWIGA
;
A
#
# COMPACT_ATOMS: atom_id res chain seq x y z
N MET A 1 -2.20 30.87 -15.16
CA MET A 1 -2.99 29.94 -14.32
C MET A 1 -2.05 28.90 -13.75
N THR A 2 -1.41 29.26 -12.64
CA THR A 2 -0.26 28.56 -12.05
C THR A 2 -0.64 27.16 -11.56
N ARG A 3 0.25 26.21 -11.84
CA ARG A 3 0.09 24.75 -11.79
C ARG A 3 -0.14 24.24 -10.36
N ALA A 4 -1.39 23.99 -9.97
CA ALA A 4 -1.76 23.41 -8.67
C ALA A 4 -1.45 21.91 -8.53
N ALA A 5 -0.93 21.26 -9.57
CA ALA A 5 -0.85 19.80 -9.69
C ALA A 5 0.38 19.12 -9.05
N ASP A 6 1.25 19.83 -8.33
CA ASP A 6 2.52 19.26 -7.83
C ASP A 6 2.79 19.44 -6.32
N ARG A 7 1.75 19.70 -5.52
CA ARG A 7 1.92 19.98 -4.10
C ARG A 7 2.07 18.68 -3.29
N LEU A 8 3.27 18.09 -3.33
CA LEU A 8 3.70 17.08 -2.36
C LEU A 8 3.92 17.74 -1.00
N ARG A 9 3.31 17.18 0.05
CA ARG A 9 3.54 17.56 1.44
C ARG A 9 3.91 16.33 2.26
N ILE A 10 4.82 16.49 3.20
CA ILE A 10 5.08 15.48 4.23
C ILE A 10 4.31 15.95 5.47
N THR A 11 3.34 15.15 5.88
CA THR A 11 2.54 15.37 7.10
C THR A 11 2.74 14.20 8.06
N ARG A 12 2.06 14.25 9.20
CA ARG A 12 1.97 13.13 10.13
C ARG A 12 0.51 12.79 10.39
N TYR A 13 0.24 11.55 10.78
CA TYR A 13 -1.05 11.14 11.32
C TYR A 13 -0.86 10.52 12.70
N GLU A 14 -1.83 10.75 13.58
CA GLU A 14 -1.82 10.20 14.93
C GLU A 14 -2.56 8.86 14.99
N TRP A 15 -2.07 7.91 15.78
CA TRP A 15 -2.72 6.63 16.04
C TRP A 15 -2.45 6.20 17.49
N ALA A 16 -3.11 5.14 17.96
CA ALA A 16 -3.04 4.74 19.37
C ALA A 16 -1.61 4.47 19.89
N GLY A 17 -0.68 4.09 19.01
CA GLY A 17 0.72 3.82 19.34
C GLY A 17 1.69 4.95 19.06
N GLY A 18 1.23 6.13 18.63
CA GLY A 18 2.08 7.30 18.38
C GLY A 18 1.70 8.05 17.11
N SER A 19 2.71 8.51 16.38
CA SER A 19 2.56 9.35 15.20
C SER A 19 3.45 8.81 14.09
N GLU A 20 2.97 8.73 12.85
CA GLU A 20 3.76 8.27 11.70
C GLU A 20 3.75 9.29 10.56
N ALA A 21 4.77 9.22 9.70
CA ALA A 21 4.85 10.07 8.52
C ALA A 21 3.82 9.66 7.45
N MET A 22 3.33 10.65 6.70
CA MET A 22 2.42 10.42 5.57
C MET A 22 2.71 11.42 4.46
N LEU A 23 2.96 10.92 3.26
CA LEU A 23 3.03 11.77 2.07
C LEU A 23 1.60 12.13 1.63
N ARG A 24 1.38 13.40 1.30
CA ARG A 24 0.11 13.93 0.78
C ARG A 24 0.33 14.54 -0.60
N PHE A 25 -0.57 14.23 -1.53
CA PHE A 25 -0.54 14.69 -2.91
C PHE A 25 -1.86 15.37 -3.27
N GLY A 26 -1.76 16.55 -3.88
CA GLY A 26 -2.93 17.37 -4.20
C GLY A 26 -3.43 18.17 -2.99
N ASP A 27 -4.43 19.02 -3.22
CA ASP A 27 -5.17 19.66 -2.15
C ASP A 27 -6.26 18.72 -1.61
N ASP A 28 -6.84 19.03 -0.46
CA ASP A 28 -7.95 18.25 0.06
C ASP A 28 -9.15 18.30 -0.90
N ALA A 29 -9.81 17.16 -1.08
CA ALA A 29 -10.83 16.95 -2.09
C ALA A 29 -11.96 16.09 -1.52
N ASP A 30 -13.09 16.03 -2.21
CA ASP A 30 -14.23 15.18 -1.83
C ASP A 30 -13.90 13.68 -1.87
N ARG A 31 -12.79 13.30 -2.51
CA ARG A 31 -12.33 11.91 -2.64
C ARG A 31 -10.83 11.84 -2.39
N THR A 32 -10.42 10.96 -1.49
CA THR A 32 -9.01 10.69 -1.20
C THR A 32 -8.69 9.21 -1.40
N VAL A 33 -7.59 8.94 -2.11
CA VAL A 33 -6.99 7.62 -2.18
C VAL A 33 -5.93 7.47 -1.07
N VAL A 34 -6.02 6.43 -0.26
CA VAL A 34 -4.98 6.07 0.73
C VAL A 34 -4.29 4.79 0.26
N ILE A 35 -2.97 4.86 0.04
CA ILE A 35 -2.20 3.79 -0.60
C ILE A 35 -1.52 2.92 0.47
N ALA A 36 -1.76 1.62 0.43
CA ALA A 36 -1.01 0.61 1.17
C ALA A 36 0.01 -0.06 0.23
N LEU A 37 1.30 0.23 0.44
CA LEU A 37 2.38 -0.42 -0.30
C LEU A 37 2.45 -1.92 0.02
N PRO A 38 3.12 -2.71 -0.83
CA PRO A 38 3.61 -4.03 -0.44
C PRO A 38 4.44 -3.96 0.85
N LEU A 39 4.74 -5.10 1.45
CA LEU A 39 5.47 -5.14 2.73
C LEU A 39 6.99 -5.27 2.50
N PHE A 40 7.78 -4.67 3.40
CA PHE A 40 9.24 -4.79 3.47
C PHE A 40 9.96 -4.40 2.16
N GLU A 41 10.87 -5.24 1.67
CA GLU A 41 11.65 -5.00 0.45
C GLU A 41 10.78 -4.81 -0.81
N GLU A 42 9.57 -5.38 -0.87
CA GLU A 42 8.65 -5.08 -1.96
C GLU A 42 8.16 -3.61 -1.89
N ALA A 43 7.98 -3.07 -0.67
CA ALA A 43 7.62 -1.66 -0.46
C ALA A 43 8.70 -0.73 -1.01
N ASN A 44 9.96 -0.99 -0.65
CA ASN A 44 11.12 -0.20 -1.08
C ASN A 44 11.22 -0.15 -2.61
N ARG A 45 11.03 -1.31 -3.27
CA ARG A 45 11.10 -1.42 -4.73
C ARG A 45 9.97 -0.72 -5.47
N THR A 46 8.80 -0.63 -4.85
CA THR A 46 7.58 -0.09 -5.49
C THR A 46 7.21 1.32 -5.05
N ARG A 47 7.87 1.88 -4.01
CA ARG A 47 7.55 3.20 -3.44
C ARG A 47 7.54 4.30 -4.50
N ALA A 48 8.59 4.39 -5.32
CA ALA A 48 8.67 5.41 -6.38
C ALA A 48 7.53 5.28 -7.40
N ALA A 49 7.15 4.05 -7.77
CA ALA A 49 6.05 3.82 -8.70
C ALA A 49 4.70 4.27 -8.14
N PHE A 50 4.42 3.96 -6.87
CA PHE A 50 3.17 4.40 -6.24
C PHE A 50 3.15 5.90 -5.92
N VAL A 51 4.31 6.53 -5.69
CA VAL A 51 4.43 8.00 -5.65
C VAL A 51 4.04 8.62 -7.00
N ASP A 52 4.46 8.04 -8.13
CA ASP A 52 4.05 8.50 -9.46
C ASP A 52 2.54 8.31 -9.69
N VAL A 53 1.98 7.17 -9.30
CA VAL A 53 0.52 6.93 -9.33
C VAL A 53 -0.22 8.00 -8.50
N ALA A 54 0.25 8.30 -7.29
CA ALA A 54 -0.36 9.32 -6.42
C ALA A 54 -0.33 10.72 -7.06
N ARG A 55 0.78 11.11 -7.69
CA ARG A 55 0.87 12.38 -8.45
C ARG A 55 -0.11 12.41 -9.62
N ARG A 56 -0.25 11.29 -10.35
CA ARG A 56 -1.21 11.18 -11.47
C ARG A 56 -2.65 11.30 -11.01
N LEU A 57 -3.00 10.72 -9.86
CA LEU A 57 -4.34 10.85 -9.26
C LEU A 57 -4.60 12.30 -8.83
N ALA A 58 -3.64 12.94 -8.16
CA ALA A 58 -3.73 14.35 -7.77
C ALA A 58 -3.93 15.28 -8.97
N ALA A 59 -3.24 15.03 -10.09
CA ALA A 59 -3.44 15.77 -11.33
C ALA A 59 -4.85 15.61 -11.95
N ARG A 60 -5.61 14.60 -11.53
CA ARG A 60 -7.01 14.34 -11.91
C ARG A 60 -8.02 14.83 -10.85
N GLY A 61 -7.56 15.58 -9.85
CA GLY A 61 -8.41 16.11 -8.77
C GLY A 61 -8.78 15.09 -7.69
N ILE A 62 -8.09 13.95 -7.63
CA ILE A 62 -8.26 12.94 -6.58
C ILE A 62 -7.07 13.08 -5.64
N ALA A 63 -7.32 13.53 -4.40
CA ALA A 63 -6.25 13.63 -3.40
C ALA A 63 -5.66 12.24 -3.12
N ALA A 64 -4.38 12.17 -2.79
CA ALA A 64 -3.75 10.89 -2.44
C ALA A 64 -2.89 10.99 -1.17
N ALA A 65 -2.87 9.92 -0.41
CA ALA A 65 -2.07 9.74 0.80
C ALA A 65 -1.24 8.45 0.70
N LEU A 66 0.01 8.50 1.16
CA LEU A 66 0.89 7.35 1.31
C LEU A 66 1.44 7.36 2.74
N PRO A 67 0.72 6.76 3.71
CA PRO A 67 1.21 6.64 5.08
C PRO A 67 2.35 5.63 5.16
N ASP A 68 3.38 5.94 5.94
CA ASP A 68 4.28 4.91 6.45
C ASP A 68 3.55 4.13 7.55
N LEU A 69 3.80 2.82 7.66
CA LEU A 69 3.24 2.01 8.74
C LEU A 69 4.20 2.00 9.94
N PRO A 70 3.71 1.78 11.17
CA PRO A 70 4.57 1.61 12.34
C PRO A 70 5.64 0.54 12.12
N GLY A 71 6.90 0.86 12.35
CA GLY A 71 8.01 -0.06 12.08
C GLY A 71 8.53 -0.08 10.65
N THR A 72 8.09 0.87 9.81
CA THR A 72 8.52 1.01 8.40
C THR A 72 8.84 2.47 8.07
N GLY A 73 9.62 2.69 7.01
CA GLY A 73 9.94 4.04 6.54
C GLY A 73 10.63 4.87 7.63
N GLU A 74 10.06 6.04 7.94
CA GLU A 74 10.58 6.98 8.93
C GLU A 74 10.03 6.75 10.36
N SER A 75 9.42 5.58 10.62
CA SER A 75 8.87 5.24 11.94
C SER A 75 9.95 5.10 13.01
N GLU A 76 9.71 5.66 14.19
CA GLU A 76 10.58 5.49 15.37
C GLU A 76 10.41 4.11 16.02
N LEU A 77 9.30 3.43 15.75
CA LEU A 77 9.07 2.06 16.22
C LEU A 77 10.04 1.13 15.49
N PRO A 78 10.82 0.28 16.18
CA PRO A 78 11.69 -0.67 15.49
C PRO A 78 10.85 -1.73 14.77
N THR A 79 11.23 -2.14 13.56
CA THR A 79 10.52 -3.17 12.78
C THR A 79 10.32 -4.48 13.58
N ALA A 80 11.24 -4.80 14.49
CA ALA A 80 11.15 -5.94 15.40
C ALA A 80 10.01 -5.87 16.43
N ALA A 81 9.38 -4.70 16.61
CA ALA A 81 8.21 -4.49 17.44
C ALA A 81 6.90 -4.35 16.63
N ALA A 82 6.98 -4.32 15.29
CA ALA A 82 5.80 -4.20 14.44
C ALA A 82 4.88 -5.42 14.58
N THR A 83 3.57 -5.19 14.43
CA THR A 83 2.54 -6.23 14.41
C THR A 83 1.49 -5.89 13.36
N LEU A 84 0.80 -6.91 12.82
CA LEU A 84 -0.29 -6.66 11.86
C LEU A 84 -1.44 -5.87 12.48
N ALA A 85 -1.75 -6.10 13.76
CA ALA A 85 -2.77 -5.34 14.48
C ALA A 85 -2.43 -3.84 14.57
N ALA A 86 -1.18 -3.52 14.91
CA ALA A 86 -0.70 -2.13 14.92
C ALA A 86 -0.78 -1.50 13.52
N TRP A 87 -0.42 -2.23 12.48
CA TRP A 87 -0.55 -1.75 11.10
C TRP A 87 -2.00 -1.45 10.71
N ARG A 88 -2.94 -2.34 11.03
CA ARG A 88 -4.36 -2.11 10.74
C ARG A 88 -4.93 -0.92 11.50
N THR A 89 -4.62 -0.82 12.79
CA THR A 89 -5.03 0.33 13.62
C THR A 89 -4.44 1.64 13.09
N ALA A 90 -3.15 1.67 12.75
CA ALA A 90 -2.48 2.86 12.25
C ALA A 90 -3.00 3.26 10.85
N PHE A 91 -3.19 2.30 9.95
CA PHE A 91 -3.71 2.59 8.61
C PHE A 91 -5.16 3.10 8.65
N ALA A 92 -6.01 2.51 9.50
CA ALA A 92 -7.35 3.02 9.74
C ALA A 92 -7.34 4.45 10.30
N ALA A 93 -6.42 4.77 11.22
CA ALA A 93 -6.25 6.11 11.75
C ALA A 93 -5.76 7.12 10.69
N ALA A 94 -4.88 6.69 9.78
CA ALA A 94 -4.48 7.50 8.64
C ALA A 94 -5.66 7.80 7.70
N CYS A 95 -6.49 6.80 7.40
CA CYS A 95 -7.73 6.97 6.63
C CYS A 95 -8.71 7.94 7.30
N ALA A 96 -8.86 7.89 8.63
CA ALA A 96 -9.78 8.77 9.36
C ALA A 96 -9.31 10.24 9.40
N GLN A 97 -8.04 10.52 9.10
CA GLN A 97 -7.44 11.86 9.15
C GLN A 97 -7.29 12.53 7.78
N VAL A 98 -7.80 11.92 6.72
CA VAL A 98 -7.87 12.55 5.39
C VAL A 98 -9.28 13.06 5.10
N ALA A 99 -9.38 14.07 4.25
CA ALA A 99 -10.66 14.64 3.85
C ALA A 99 -11.38 13.80 2.77
N GLY A 100 -12.71 13.89 2.75
CA GLY A 100 -13.56 13.29 1.72
C GLY A 100 -13.76 11.79 1.86
N ASP A 101 -14.43 11.20 0.87
CA ASP A 101 -14.64 9.76 0.78
C ASP A 101 -13.30 9.04 0.56
N VAL A 102 -13.02 8.04 1.40
CA VAL A 102 -11.75 7.33 1.41
C VAL A 102 -11.80 6.08 0.54
N TYR A 103 -10.90 5.99 -0.43
CA TYR A 103 -10.68 4.79 -1.23
C TYR A 103 -9.31 4.21 -0.94
N VAL A 104 -9.23 2.90 -0.69
CA VAL A 104 -7.95 2.24 -0.45
C VAL A 104 -7.40 1.69 -1.76
N VAL A 105 -6.13 2.00 -2.05
CA VAL A 105 -5.35 1.35 -3.11
C VAL A 105 -4.26 0.52 -2.43
N ALA A 106 -4.34 -0.81 -2.54
CA ALA A 106 -3.36 -1.68 -1.90
C ALA A 106 -2.65 -2.57 -2.92
N CYS A 107 -1.39 -2.92 -2.65
CA CYS A 107 -0.62 -3.82 -3.50
C CYS A 107 -0.05 -4.98 -2.69
N ARG A 108 -0.20 -6.21 -3.20
CA ARG A 108 0.43 -7.42 -2.63
C ARG A 108 0.03 -7.60 -1.17
N GLY A 109 0.99 -7.77 -0.26
CA GLY A 109 0.76 -7.87 1.19
C GLY A 109 0.16 -6.62 1.83
N GLY A 110 0.23 -5.45 1.18
CA GLY A 110 -0.44 -4.23 1.63
C GLY A 110 -1.96 -4.40 1.72
N ALA A 111 -2.56 -5.34 0.96
CA ALA A 111 -4.00 -5.61 1.02
C ALA A 111 -4.47 -6.27 2.33
N LEU A 112 -3.57 -6.50 3.29
CA LEU A 112 -3.88 -7.03 4.62
C LEU A 112 -4.05 -5.93 5.69
N VAL A 113 -3.67 -4.68 5.37
CA VAL A 113 -3.54 -3.60 6.37
C VAL A 113 -4.79 -2.74 6.51
N ASP A 114 -5.75 -2.82 5.59
CA ASP A 114 -6.90 -1.92 5.53
C ASP A 114 -8.19 -2.53 6.11
N ALA A 115 -8.07 -3.68 6.79
CA ALA A 115 -9.22 -4.42 7.31
C ALA A 115 -10.06 -3.59 8.32
N ASP A 116 -9.41 -2.71 9.06
CA ASP A 116 -10.06 -1.86 10.07
C ASP A 116 -10.41 -0.46 9.54
N ALA A 117 -10.08 -0.16 8.28
CA ALA A 117 -10.34 1.14 7.68
C ALA A 117 -11.80 1.27 7.20
N ASP A 118 -12.44 2.38 7.56
CA ASP A 118 -13.69 2.82 6.96
C ASP A 118 -13.41 3.38 5.57
N ALA A 119 -13.67 2.57 4.55
CA ALA A 119 -13.34 2.86 3.16
C ALA A 119 -14.58 2.74 2.29
N ALA A 120 -14.84 3.75 1.47
CA ALA A 120 -15.88 3.77 0.44
C ALA A 120 -15.64 2.69 -0.64
N GLY A 121 -14.39 2.27 -0.83
CA GLY A 121 -14.05 1.13 -1.65
C GLY A 121 -12.58 0.74 -1.60
N ARG A 122 -12.28 -0.44 -2.13
CA ARG A 122 -10.95 -1.05 -2.19
C ARG A 122 -10.56 -1.41 -3.62
N TRP A 123 -9.37 -0.98 -4.03
CA TRP A 123 -8.73 -1.35 -5.29
C TRP A 123 -7.42 -2.06 -4.98
N TYR A 124 -7.27 -3.32 -5.38
CA TYR A 124 -6.10 -4.13 -5.03
C TYR A 124 -5.32 -4.58 -6.25
N LEU A 125 -4.01 -4.32 -6.26
CA LEU A 125 -3.08 -4.88 -7.23
C LEU A 125 -2.42 -6.15 -6.70
N ALA A 126 -2.79 -7.29 -7.29
CA ALA A 126 -2.26 -8.61 -7.00
C ALA A 126 -2.24 -8.95 -5.49
N PRO A 127 -3.38 -8.85 -4.79
CA PRO A 127 -3.44 -9.02 -3.34
C PRO A 127 -2.97 -10.43 -2.92
N GLN A 128 -2.36 -10.50 -1.73
CA GLN A 128 -1.86 -11.73 -1.12
C GLN A 128 -2.57 -12.02 0.21
N SER A 129 -2.80 -13.30 0.50
CA SER A 129 -3.12 -13.75 1.84
C SER A 129 -1.91 -13.64 2.77
N GLY A 130 -2.16 -13.56 4.07
CA GLY A 130 -1.10 -13.52 5.07
C GLY A 130 -0.25 -14.79 5.07
N ASP A 131 -0.83 -15.96 4.79
CA ASP A 131 -0.04 -17.19 4.60
C ASP A 131 0.88 -17.13 3.38
N ALA A 132 0.47 -16.44 2.30
CA ALA A 132 1.35 -16.23 1.14
C ALA A 132 2.52 -15.29 1.49
N VAL A 133 2.26 -14.22 2.24
CA VAL A 133 3.30 -13.32 2.75
C VAL A 133 4.27 -14.08 3.67
N ARG A 134 3.75 -14.88 4.62
CA ARG A 134 4.59 -15.68 5.55
C ARG A 134 5.50 -16.64 4.82
N ARG A 135 4.98 -17.37 3.82
CA ARG A 135 5.82 -18.28 3.01
C ARG A 135 6.95 -17.56 2.30
N GLU A 136 6.68 -16.36 1.77
CA GLU A 136 7.68 -15.54 1.09
C GLU A 136 8.76 -15.05 2.06
N LEU A 137 8.36 -14.57 3.24
CA LEU A 137 9.27 -14.17 4.32
C LEU A 137 10.14 -15.34 4.82
N LEU A 138 9.55 -16.50 5.09
CA LEU A 138 10.30 -17.68 5.54
C LEU A 138 11.31 -18.16 4.49
N ARG A 139 10.96 -18.07 3.20
CA ARG A 139 11.88 -18.38 2.10
C ARG A 139 13.03 -17.38 2.02
N LEU A 140 12.74 -16.09 2.22
CA LEU A 140 13.74 -15.03 2.26
C LEU A 140 14.74 -15.28 3.40
N ARG A 141 14.23 -15.58 4.60
CA ARG A 141 15.04 -15.92 5.77
C ARG A 141 15.97 -17.11 5.51
N GLN A 142 15.45 -18.20 4.94
CA GLN A 142 16.27 -19.37 4.61
C GLN A 142 17.38 -19.06 3.60
N THR A 143 17.10 -18.23 2.61
CA THR A 143 18.08 -17.86 1.57
C THR A 143 19.14 -16.90 2.11
N GLY A 144 18.79 -16.07 3.10
CA GLY A 144 19.68 -15.10 3.76
C GLY A 144 20.48 -15.65 4.95
N GLY A 145 20.58 -16.96 5.14
CA GLY A 145 21.36 -17.56 6.23
C GLY A 145 20.62 -17.76 7.56
N GLY A 146 19.31 -17.49 7.60
CA GLY A 146 18.43 -17.89 8.71
C GLY A 146 18.28 -16.87 9.84
N GLU A 147 18.97 -15.73 9.79
CA GLU A 147 19.00 -14.76 10.89
C GLU A 147 17.89 -13.70 10.77
N ASP A 148 17.75 -13.08 9.59
CA ASP A 148 16.79 -11.98 9.35
C ASP A 148 15.87 -12.23 8.14
N PHE A 149 14.98 -11.27 7.86
CA PHE A 149 14.05 -11.29 6.73
C PHE A 149 14.44 -10.25 5.67
N GLY A 150 15.67 -10.37 5.15
CA GLY A 150 16.22 -9.43 4.18
C GLY A 150 16.57 -8.11 4.84
N GLY A 151 17.44 -8.17 5.86
CA GLY A 151 17.84 -7.03 6.68
C GLY A 151 16.85 -6.63 7.76
N ASN A 152 15.64 -7.21 7.77
CA ASN A 152 14.59 -6.89 8.73
C ASN A 152 14.50 -7.95 9.84
N HIS A 153 14.50 -7.51 11.10
CA HIS A 153 14.15 -8.36 12.22
C HIS A 153 12.64 -8.25 12.47
N LEU A 154 11.92 -9.37 12.41
CA LEU A 154 10.46 -9.40 12.56
C LEU A 154 10.05 -10.07 13.86
N SER A 155 9.01 -9.54 14.50
CA SER A 155 8.44 -10.14 15.71
C SER A 155 7.72 -11.46 15.39
N ALA A 156 7.74 -12.40 16.34
CA ALA A 156 6.87 -13.58 16.26
C ALA A 156 5.39 -13.18 16.17
N ALA A 157 4.99 -12.14 16.91
CA ALA A 157 3.63 -11.60 16.89
C ALA A 157 3.19 -11.14 15.50
N LEU A 158 4.09 -10.58 14.68
CA LEU A 158 3.79 -10.23 13.29
C LEU A 158 3.61 -11.47 12.43
N LEU A 159 4.53 -12.43 12.54
CA LEU A 159 4.46 -13.67 11.77
C LEU A 159 3.22 -14.49 12.12
N ASP A 160 2.83 -14.56 13.39
CA ASP A 160 1.64 -15.24 13.86
C ASP A 160 0.38 -14.46 13.49
N GLY A 161 0.42 -13.13 13.61
CA GLY A 161 -0.68 -12.24 13.21
C GLY A 161 -1.03 -12.32 11.73
N LEU A 162 -0.07 -12.67 10.86
CA LEU A 162 -0.32 -12.91 9.44
C LEU A 162 -1.02 -14.25 9.16
N ALA A 163 -0.97 -15.22 10.06
CA ALA A 163 -1.47 -16.56 9.78
C ALA A 163 -2.99 -16.56 9.52
N GLY A 164 -3.41 -17.20 8.43
CA GLY A 164 -4.83 -17.30 8.04
C GLY A 164 -5.53 -15.98 7.71
N GLN A 165 -4.80 -14.85 7.64
CA GLN A 165 -5.40 -13.57 7.28
C GLN A 165 -5.65 -13.49 5.78
N GLU A 166 -6.81 -12.96 5.40
CA GLU A 166 -7.18 -12.71 4.01
C GLU A 166 -7.40 -11.20 3.78
N PRO A 167 -7.15 -10.70 2.56
CA PRO A 167 -7.51 -9.35 2.19
C PRO A 167 -9.00 -9.09 2.40
N SER A 168 -9.33 -7.87 2.82
CA SER A 168 -10.74 -7.51 3.04
C SER A 168 -11.52 -7.58 1.73
N ILE A 169 -12.71 -8.20 1.78
CA ILE A 169 -13.67 -8.25 0.68
C ILE A 169 -14.91 -7.39 0.96
N THR A 170 -14.85 -6.52 1.98
CA THR A 170 -16.00 -5.71 2.40
C THR A 170 -16.20 -4.49 1.49
N GLY A 171 -17.46 -4.22 1.16
CA GLY A 171 -17.84 -3.07 0.36
C GLY A 171 -17.48 -3.23 -1.12
N ARG A 172 -17.31 -2.08 -1.79
CA ARG A 172 -16.96 -2.03 -3.21
C ARG A 172 -15.50 -2.49 -3.40
N LEU A 173 -15.29 -3.59 -4.11
CA LEU A 173 -13.96 -4.16 -4.35
C LEU A 173 -13.64 -4.19 -5.85
N ARG A 174 -12.38 -3.93 -6.19
CA ARG A 174 -11.79 -4.16 -7.52
C ARG A 174 -10.43 -4.83 -7.38
N VAL A 175 -10.30 -6.05 -7.89
CA VAL A 175 -9.06 -6.83 -7.91
C VAL A 175 -8.44 -6.72 -9.30
N VAL A 176 -7.23 -6.18 -9.35
CA VAL A 176 -6.43 -6.04 -10.56
C VAL A 176 -5.18 -6.89 -10.45
N ARG A 177 -4.73 -7.47 -11.56
CA ARG A 177 -3.50 -8.26 -11.63
C ARG A 177 -2.71 -7.90 -12.88
N LEU A 178 -1.43 -8.24 -12.90
CA LEU A 178 -0.65 -8.17 -14.14
C LEU A 178 -1.06 -9.30 -15.09
N ASP A 179 -0.87 -9.10 -16.39
CA ASP A 179 -1.11 -10.12 -17.43
C ASP A 179 -0.36 -11.43 -17.15
N SER A 180 0.84 -11.33 -16.57
CA SER A 180 1.67 -12.48 -16.21
C SER A 180 1.14 -13.32 -15.04
N ASP A 181 0.17 -12.81 -14.26
CA ASP A 181 -0.44 -13.58 -13.17
C ASP A 181 -1.63 -14.36 -13.75
N PRO A 182 -1.67 -15.70 -13.71
CA PRO A 182 -2.76 -16.47 -14.30
C PRO A 182 -4.08 -16.42 -13.50
N ARG A 183 -4.06 -15.93 -12.26
CA ARG A 183 -5.26 -15.93 -11.39
C ARG A 183 -6.34 -14.99 -11.90
N ALA A 184 -7.60 -15.26 -11.57
CA ALA A 184 -8.72 -14.38 -11.90
C ALA A 184 -8.54 -12.95 -11.32
N ALA A 185 -9.09 -11.97 -12.03
CA ALA A 185 -9.11 -10.56 -11.66
C ALA A 185 -10.23 -9.83 -12.42
N ASP A 186 -10.72 -8.73 -11.88
CA ASP A 186 -11.67 -7.83 -12.55
C ASP A 186 -11.00 -7.07 -13.71
N ARG A 187 -9.67 -6.92 -13.64
CA ARG A 187 -8.85 -6.38 -14.73
C ARG A 187 -7.45 -6.97 -14.74
N LYS A 188 -6.89 -7.06 -15.94
CA LYS A 188 -5.48 -7.33 -16.19
C LYS A 188 -4.77 -6.11 -16.75
N LEU A 189 -3.54 -5.86 -16.29
CA LEU A 189 -2.69 -4.77 -16.76
C LEU A 189 -1.39 -5.34 -17.34
N ALA A 190 -0.97 -4.78 -18.46
CA ALA A 190 0.36 -5.00 -19.01
C ALA A 190 1.40 -4.28 -18.15
N GLY A 191 2.59 -4.90 -18.01
CA GLY A 191 3.72 -4.32 -17.30
C GLY A 191 4.46 -5.34 -16.44
N PRO A 192 5.68 -4.98 -15.98
CA PRO A 192 6.50 -5.87 -15.17
C PRO A 192 6.01 -5.92 -13.71
N PRO A 193 6.23 -7.04 -12.99
CA PRO A 193 6.02 -7.12 -11.54
C PRO A 193 7.13 -6.33 -10.82
N LEU A 194 6.95 -5.01 -10.66
CA LEU A 194 7.94 -4.09 -10.07
C LEU A 194 8.43 -4.55 -8.68
N TRP A 195 7.56 -5.20 -7.89
CA TRP A 195 7.91 -5.80 -6.58
C TRP A 195 8.91 -6.98 -6.66
N ARG A 196 9.20 -7.49 -7.85
CA ARG A 196 10.22 -8.53 -8.09
C ARG A 196 11.51 -8.00 -8.71
N ALA A 197 11.58 -6.70 -9.02
CA ALA A 197 12.79 -6.11 -9.58
C ALA A 197 13.97 -6.22 -8.59
N SER A 198 15.21 -6.16 -9.09
CA SER A 198 16.41 -6.13 -8.26
C SER A 198 16.62 -4.76 -7.61
N GLU A 199 16.19 -3.69 -8.27
CA GLU A 199 16.35 -2.31 -7.82
C GLU A 199 15.00 -1.58 -7.83
N PRO A 200 14.83 -0.55 -6.99
CA PRO A 200 13.68 0.35 -7.07
C PRO A 200 13.57 0.95 -8.48
N GLY A 201 12.36 0.97 -9.01
CA GLY A 201 12.14 1.42 -10.38
C GLY A 201 10.68 1.69 -10.69
N GLY A 202 10.41 1.87 -11.98
CA GLY A 202 9.08 2.19 -12.46
C GLY A 202 8.85 1.75 -13.90
N ASP A 203 7.59 1.75 -14.30
CA ASP A 203 7.15 1.52 -15.66
C ASP A 203 5.99 2.48 -15.98
N ALA A 204 6.31 3.54 -16.74
CA ALA A 204 5.40 4.68 -16.95
C ALA A 204 4.05 4.27 -17.53
N GLY A 205 4.03 3.20 -18.35
CA GLY A 205 2.81 2.62 -18.90
C GLY A 205 1.94 1.98 -17.82
N LEU A 206 2.52 1.13 -16.97
CA LEU A 206 1.83 0.51 -15.85
C LEU A 206 1.31 1.55 -14.85
N GLN A 207 2.12 2.55 -14.49
CA GLN A 207 1.69 3.58 -13.53
C GLN A 207 0.56 4.45 -14.09
N ALA A 208 0.60 4.79 -15.38
CA ALA A 208 -0.52 5.45 -16.05
C ALA A 208 -1.78 4.58 -16.03
N ALA A 209 -1.66 3.29 -16.38
CA ALA A 209 -2.78 2.37 -16.42
C ALA A 209 -3.42 2.13 -15.04
N ILE A 210 -2.61 2.07 -13.97
CA ILE A 210 -3.10 2.01 -12.58
C ILE A 210 -3.88 3.27 -12.25
N ALA A 211 -3.30 4.45 -12.47
CA ALA A 211 -3.95 5.72 -12.13
C ALA A 211 -5.27 5.93 -12.91
N ASP A 212 -5.29 5.56 -14.19
CA ASP A 212 -6.49 5.66 -15.03
C ASP A 212 -7.59 4.71 -14.57
N ASP A 213 -7.23 3.46 -14.24
CA ASP A 213 -8.20 2.47 -13.79
C ASP A 213 -8.79 2.83 -12.42
N VAL A 214 -7.95 3.29 -11.49
CA VAL A 214 -8.39 3.78 -10.16
C VAL A 214 -9.31 4.98 -10.32
N ALA A 215 -8.92 6.00 -11.08
CA ALA A 215 -9.74 7.21 -11.26
C ALA A 215 -11.10 6.89 -11.93
N THR A 216 -11.09 6.04 -12.97
CA THR A 216 -12.33 5.60 -13.64
C THR A 216 -13.24 4.85 -12.68
N TRP A 217 -12.67 3.93 -11.90
CA TRP A 217 -13.44 3.14 -10.96
C TRP A 217 -14.02 3.97 -9.81
N ILE A 218 -13.28 4.97 -9.30
CA ILE A 218 -13.79 5.90 -8.28
C ILE A 218 -14.95 6.76 -8.81
N GLY A 219 -14.90 7.16 -10.09
CA GLY A 219 -15.91 8.02 -10.71
C GLY A 219 -17.18 7.31 -11.20
N ALA A 220 -17.14 5.98 -11.34
CA ALA A 220 -18.28 5.14 -11.74
C ALA A 220 -19.19 4.82 -10.55
#